data_AF-A0A1R1MM11-F1
#
_entry.id   AF-A0A1R1MM11-F1
#
_cell.length_a   1.000
_cell.length_b   1.000
_cell.length_c   1.000
_cell.angle_alpha   90.00
_cell.angle_beta   90.00
_cell.angle_gamma   90.00
#
_symmetry.space_group_name_H-M   'P 1'
#
loop_
_entity.id
_entity.type
_entity.pdbx_description
1 polymer ?
#
loop_
_entity_poly.entity_id
_entity_poly.type
_entity_poly.pdbx_seq_one_letter_code
_entity_poly.pdbx_strand_id
1 'polypeptide(L)'
;MKKERIVWWLFMILFAITVIAAAFGIAALIAVAASNPETAAFLIGLIGFWLFANRLIFGYGGVANAASMFLKGEELSKETLMAKVKEPVEKIKEMSIASLLILWYNSLEPFKYAYYLAFFLVLTFSIILGMNIIVAGPVALVVKALTYGAAIPTLIVWGLELLSGYYIAEVVKKVSEDINK
;
A
#
# COMPACT_ATOMS: atom_id res chain seq x y z
N MET A 1 -15.08 -35.78 15.85
CA MET A 1 -15.01 -34.30 15.74
C MET A 1 -15.49 -33.88 14.35
N LYS A 2 -16.34 -32.85 14.22
CA LYS A 2 -16.78 -32.34 12.91
C LYS A 2 -15.56 -31.90 12.08
N LYS A 3 -15.53 -32.22 10.77
CA LYS A 3 -14.41 -31.90 9.86
C LYS A 3 -14.02 -30.41 9.91
N GLU A 4 -15.01 -29.53 10.01
CA GLU A 4 -14.84 -28.08 10.17
C GLU A 4 -13.99 -27.71 11.40
N ARG A 5 -14.21 -28.40 12.53
CA ARG A 5 -13.46 -28.15 13.77
C ARG A 5 -12.00 -28.58 13.63
N ILE A 6 -11.70 -29.63 12.86
CA ILE A 6 -10.33 -30.05 12.58
C ILE A 6 -9.61 -29.02 11.72
N VAL A 7 -10.25 -28.56 10.62
CA VAL A 7 -9.70 -27.52 9.73
C VAL A 7 -9.45 -26.22 10.50
N TRP A 8 -10.37 -25.83 11.37
CA TRP A 8 -10.21 -24.64 12.21
C TRP A 8 -9.01 -24.73 13.15
N TRP A 9 -8.81 -25.86 13.84
CA TRP A 9 -7.65 -26.06 14.69
C TRP A 9 -6.34 -26.10 13.88
N LEU A 10 -6.36 -26.70 12.69
CA LEU A 10 -5.20 -26.72 11.78
C LEU A 10 -4.82 -25.30 11.33
N PHE A 11 -5.82 -24.49 10.97
CA PHE A 11 -5.62 -23.07 10.67
C PHE A 11 -5.02 -22.32 11.86
N MET A 12 -5.57 -22.48 13.07
CA MET A 12 -5.08 -21.81 14.26
C MET A 12 -3.64 -22.20 14.61
N ILE A 13 -3.27 -23.47 14.44
CA ILE A 13 -1.90 -23.94 14.65
C ILE A 13 -0.95 -23.34 13.61
N LEU A 14 -1.31 -23.38 12.32
CA LEU A 14 -0.50 -22.79 11.25
C LEU A 14 -0.35 -21.28 11.43
N PHE A 15 -1.42 -20.60 11.84
CA PHE A 15 -1.41 -19.18 12.16
C PHE A 15 -0.47 -18.90 13.34
N ALA A 16 -0.58 -19.65 14.44
CA ALA A 16 0.29 -19.49 15.60
C ALA A 16 1.77 -19.72 15.25
N ILE A 17 2.08 -20.77 14.47
CA ILE A 17 3.44 -21.03 13.98
C ILE A 17 3.94 -19.84 13.14
N THR A 18 3.09 -19.30 12.26
CA THR A 18 3.44 -18.15 11.42
C THR A 18 3.72 -16.91 12.26
N VAL A 19 2.89 -16.63 13.27
CA VAL A 19 3.07 -15.50 14.18
C VAL A 19 4.35 -15.64 14.99
N ILE A 20 4.63 -16.83 15.54
CA ILE A 20 5.86 -17.10 16.29
C ILE A 20 7.09 -16.96 15.38
N ALA A 21 7.05 -17.54 14.19
CA ALA A 21 8.13 -17.42 13.21
C ALA A 21 8.38 -15.96 12.79
N ALA A 22 7.32 -15.18 12.60
CA ALA A 22 7.42 -13.76 12.33
C ALA A 22 8.04 -12.99 13.51
N ALA A 23 7.63 -13.27 14.75
CA ALA A 23 8.18 -12.64 15.95
C ALA A 23 9.67 -12.95 16.14
N PHE A 24 10.08 -14.21 15.97
CA PHE A 24 11.49 -14.60 16.00
C PHE A 24 12.28 -13.98 14.84
N GLY A 25 11.71 -13.94 13.64
CA GLY A 25 12.33 -13.28 12.49
C GLY A 25 12.57 -11.79 12.72
N ILE A 26 11.61 -11.08 13.32
CA ILE A 26 11.72 -9.66 13.70
C ILE A 26 12.80 -9.47 14.78
N ALA A 27 12.81 -10.31 15.82
CA ALA A 27 13.81 -10.23 16.89
C ALA A 27 15.23 -10.48 16.37
N ALA A 28 15.40 -11.47 15.48
CA ALA A 28 16.67 -11.74 14.82
C ALA A 28 17.10 -10.57 13.93
N LEU A 29 16.18 -9.99 13.15
CA LEU A 29 16.45 -8.80 12.33
C LEU A 29 16.92 -7.61 13.18
N ILE A 30 16.29 -7.34 14.33
CA ILE A 30 16.68 -6.26 15.24
C ILE A 30 18.09 -6.50 15.81
N ALA A 31 18.40 -7.73 16.24
CA ALA A 31 19.71 -8.08 16.78
C ALA A 31 20.84 -7.95 15.73
N VAL A 32 20.56 -8.30 14.48
CA VAL A 32 21.52 -8.14 13.38
C VAL A 32 21.65 -6.68 12.94
N ALA A 33 20.56 -5.90 12.93
CA ALA A 33 20.64 -4.45 12.67
C ALA A 33 21.51 -3.71 13.70
N ALA A 34 21.40 -4.09 14.98
CA ALA A 34 22.18 -3.47 16.04
C ALA A 34 23.69 -3.72 15.92
N SER A 35 24.11 -4.73 15.14
CA SER A 35 25.51 -5.15 14.99
C SER A 35 26.11 -4.81 13.62
N ASN A 36 25.31 -4.36 12.65
CA ASN A 36 25.77 -4.07 11.29
C ASN A 36 25.03 -2.85 10.67
N PRO A 37 25.74 -1.74 10.35
CA PRO A 37 25.14 -0.53 9.79
C PRO A 37 24.40 -0.74 8.46
N GLU A 38 24.91 -1.61 7.59
CA GLU A 38 24.28 -1.93 6.30
C GLU A 38 22.93 -2.65 6.51
N THR A 39 22.86 -3.53 7.51
CA THR A 39 21.63 -4.24 7.88
C THR A 39 20.63 -3.32 8.56
N ALA A 40 21.10 -2.34 9.34
CA ALA A 40 20.25 -1.29 9.89
C ALA A 40 19.64 -0.40 8.79
N ALA A 41 20.46 0.06 7.83
CA ALA A 41 19.99 0.83 6.69
C ALA A 41 18.99 0.04 5.84
N PHE A 42 19.26 -1.24 5.62
CA PHE A 42 18.35 -2.16 4.95
C PHE A 42 17.00 -2.30 5.68
N LEU A 43 17.01 -2.47 6.99
CA LEU A 43 15.80 -2.57 7.81
C LEU A 43 14.99 -1.28 7.81
N ILE A 44 15.66 -0.13 7.91
CA ILE A 44 15.01 1.19 7.80
C ILE A 44 14.35 1.33 6.42
N GLY A 45 15.04 0.91 5.36
CA GLY A 45 14.49 0.89 3.99
C GLY A 45 13.27 -0.02 3.86
N LEU A 46 13.32 -1.22 4.45
CA LEU A 46 12.21 -2.18 4.45
C LEU A 46 10.99 -1.65 5.21
N ILE A 47 11.20 -1.08 6.40
CA ILE A 47 10.13 -0.44 7.19
C ILE A 47 9.54 0.74 6.43
N GLY A 48 10.39 1.58 5.83
CA GLY A 48 9.98 2.68 4.97
C GLY A 48 9.07 2.20 3.85
N PHE A 49 9.49 1.17 3.10
CA PHE A 49 8.69 0.57 2.04
C PHE A 49 7.30 0.11 2.52
N TRP A 50 7.23 -0.54 3.68
CA TRP A 50 5.95 -0.97 4.28
C TRP A 50 5.09 0.19 4.75
N LEU A 51 5.67 1.28 5.25
CA LEU A 51 4.94 2.50 5.61
C LEU A 51 4.31 3.15 4.37
N PHE A 52 5.05 3.23 3.26
CA PHE A 52 4.51 3.69 1.98
C PHE A 52 3.40 2.77 1.47
N ALA A 53 3.60 1.45 1.50
CA ALA A 53 2.58 0.47 1.12
C ALA A 53 1.28 0.66 1.91
N ASN A 54 1.38 0.70 3.24
CA ASN A 54 0.21 0.90 4.11
C ASN A 54 -0.50 2.22 3.81
N ARG A 55 0.24 3.32 3.66
CA ARG A 55 -0.35 4.62 3.33
C ARG A 55 -1.12 4.58 2.01
N LEU A 56 -0.60 3.88 1.00
CA LEU A 56 -1.24 3.74 -0.31
C LEU A 56 -2.44 2.79 -0.27
N ILE A 57 -2.35 1.65 0.43
CA ILE A 57 -3.45 0.70 0.60
C ILE A 57 -4.65 1.39 1.25
N PHE A 58 -4.44 2.02 2.41
CA PHE A 58 -5.53 2.72 3.10
C PHE A 58 -5.95 4.01 2.39
N GLY A 59 -5.01 4.70 1.73
CA GLY A 59 -5.29 5.88 0.93
C GLY A 59 -6.23 5.57 -0.22
N TYR A 60 -5.81 4.70 -1.15
CA TYR A 60 -6.61 4.33 -2.30
C TYR A 60 -7.89 3.57 -1.92
N GLY A 61 -7.83 2.68 -0.94
CA GLY A 61 -9.03 2.02 -0.41
C GLY A 61 -10.05 3.01 0.16
N GLY A 62 -9.57 4.01 0.91
CA GLY A 62 -10.41 5.10 1.45
C GLY A 62 -11.03 5.96 0.36
N VAL A 63 -10.24 6.35 -0.65
CA VAL A 63 -10.72 7.11 -1.81
C VAL A 63 -11.78 6.31 -2.58
N ALA A 64 -11.52 5.04 -2.89
CA ALA A 64 -12.46 4.19 -3.62
C ALA A 64 -13.80 4.07 -2.87
N ASN A 65 -13.74 3.84 -1.55
CA ASN A 65 -14.94 3.74 -0.74
C ASN A 65 -15.74 5.06 -0.71
N ALA A 66 -15.06 6.18 -0.45
CA ALA A 66 -15.71 7.48 -0.41
C ALA A 66 -16.28 7.90 -1.78
N ALA A 67 -15.57 7.64 -2.87
CA ALA A 67 -16.07 7.91 -4.22
C ALA A 67 -17.29 7.03 -4.56
N SER A 68 -17.28 5.74 -4.18
CA SER A 68 -18.44 4.86 -4.31
C SER A 68 -19.65 5.38 -3.51
N MET A 69 -19.46 5.81 -2.26
CA MET A 69 -20.54 6.37 -1.43
C MET A 69 -21.16 7.61 -2.09
N PHE A 70 -20.33 8.52 -2.61
CA PHE A 70 -20.80 9.71 -3.34
C PHE A 70 -21.62 9.35 -4.58
N LEU A 71 -21.16 8.36 -5.36
CA LEU A 71 -21.88 7.90 -6.55
C LEU A 71 -23.26 7.32 -6.20
N LYS A 72 -23.35 6.57 -5.10
CA LYS A 72 -24.60 6.01 -4.55
C LYS A 72 -25.51 7.04 -3.88
N GLY A 73 -25.05 8.27 -3.68
CA GLY A 73 -25.81 9.32 -2.99
C GLY A 73 -25.88 9.14 -1.48
N GLU A 74 -24.94 8.37 -0.90
CA GLU A 74 -24.82 8.21 0.53
C GLU A 74 -24.19 9.46 1.18
N GLU A 75 -24.53 9.73 2.44
CA GLU A 75 -24.00 10.90 3.16
C GLU A 75 -22.49 10.78 3.37
N LEU A 76 -21.76 11.81 2.95
CA LEU A 76 -20.33 11.97 3.16
C LEU A 76 -20.05 13.21 4.00
N SER A 77 -19.37 13.01 5.12
CA SER A 77 -18.88 14.12 5.94
C SER A 77 -17.78 14.88 5.19
N LYS A 78 -18.13 16.10 4.75
CA LYS A 78 -17.19 17.04 4.11
C LYS A 78 -16.01 17.36 5.03
N GLU A 79 -16.25 17.47 6.34
CA GLU A 79 -15.20 17.72 7.34
C GLU A 79 -14.17 16.58 7.39
N THR A 80 -14.64 15.33 7.31
CA THR A 80 -13.77 14.16 7.31
C THR A 80 -12.91 14.11 6.05
N LEU A 81 -13.46 14.50 4.89
CA LEU A 81 -12.72 14.61 3.63
C LEU A 81 -11.70 15.76 3.66
N MET A 82 -12.08 16.92 4.20
CA MET A 82 -11.18 18.06 4.35
C MET A 82 -9.93 17.69 5.15
N ALA A 83 -10.05 16.88 6.20
CA ALA A 83 -8.91 16.41 6.99
C ALA A 83 -7.95 15.48 6.23
N LYS A 84 -8.36 14.93 5.07
CA LYS A 84 -7.53 14.06 4.22
C LYS A 84 -6.75 14.84 3.16
N VAL A 85 -7.13 16.09 2.89
CA VAL A 85 -6.52 16.95 1.88
C VAL A 85 -5.51 17.89 2.53
N LYS A 86 -4.34 18.07 1.91
CA LYS A 86 -3.27 18.97 2.38
C LYS A 86 -3.33 20.32 1.67
N GLU A 87 -4.47 21.01 1.76
CA GLU A 87 -4.69 22.34 1.16
C GLU A 87 -5.15 23.33 2.24
N PRO A 88 -4.96 24.66 2.04
CA PRO A 88 -5.41 25.68 2.99
C PRO A 88 -6.91 25.58 3.28
N VAL A 89 -7.28 25.77 4.55
CA VAL A 89 -8.65 25.57 5.04
C VAL A 89 -9.66 26.47 4.32
N GLU A 90 -9.26 27.69 3.96
CA GLU A 90 -10.11 28.62 3.22
C GLU A 90 -10.45 28.09 1.81
N LYS A 91 -9.49 27.48 1.12
CA LYS A 91 -9.67 26.92 -0.22
C LYS A 91 -10.57 25.68 -0.23
N ILE A 92 -10.40 24.78 0.75
CA ILE A 92 -11.17 23.52 0.81
C ILE A 92 -12.61 23.69 1.29
N LYS A 93 -12.91 24.76 2.05
CA LYS A 93 -14.27 25.04 2.53
C LYS A 93 -15.23 25.31 1.38
N GLU A 94 -14.76 25.96 0.31
CA GLU A 94 -15.58 26.31 -0.85
C GLU A 94 -15.67 25.17 -1.87
N MET A 95 -14.84 24.13 -1.74
CA MET A 95 -14.80 23.03 -2.70
C MET A 95 -15.97 22.06 -2.59
N SER A 96 -16.35 21.50 -3.74
CA SER A 96 -17.31 20.38 -3.81
C SER A 96 -16.71 19.11 -3.23
N ILE A 97 -17.56 18.17 -2.79
CA ILE A 97 -17.12 16.83 -2.33
C ILE A 97 -16.33 16.11 -3.44
N ALA A 98 -16.76 16.24 -4.70
CA ALA A 98 -16.07 15.67 -5.84
C ALA A 98 -14.64 16.24 -5.99
N SER A 99 -14.48 17.56 -5.86
CA SER A 99 -13.16 18.21 -5.87
C SER A 99 -12.27 17.72 -4.72
N LEU A 100 -12.84 17.58 -3.51
CA LEU A 100 -12.10 17.05 -2.36
C LEU A 100 -11.65 15.60 -2.55
N LEU A 101 -12.47 14.76 -3.16
CA LEU A 101 -12.12 13.37 -3.50
C LEU A 101 -10.96 13.31 -4.50
N ILE A 102 -11.00 14.16 -5.53
CA ILE A 102 -9.93 14.26 -6.54
C ILE A 102 -8.63 14.74 -5.88
N LEU A 103 -8.69 15.75 -5.03
CA LEU A 103 -7.51 16.25 -4.32
C LEU A 103 -6.93 15.19 -3.37
N TRP A 104 -7.79 14.44 -2.68
CA TRP A 104 -7.33 13.35 -1.83
C TRP A 104 -6.65 12.26 -2.67
N TYR A 105 -7.23 11.84 -3.79
CA TYR A 105 -6.61 10.91 -4.73
C TYR A 105 -5.23 11.40 -5.20
N ASN A 106 -5.14 12.64 -5.65
CA ASN A 106 -3.90 13.25 -6.14
C ASN A 106 -2.84 13.39 -5.03
N SER A 107 -3.26 13.60 -3.77
CA SER A 107 -2.32 13.69 -2.64
C SER A 107 -1.52 12.40 -2.39
N LEU A 108 -1.94 11.27 -3.00
CA LEU A 108 -1.26 9.98 -2.91
C LEU A 108 -0.15 9.82 -3.97
N GLU A 109 -0.10 10.67 -5.00
CA GLU A 109 0.87 10.55 -6.10
C GLU A 109 2.34 10.55 -5.66
N PRO A 110 2.80 11.45 -4.77
CA PRO A 110 4.20 11.43 -4.34
C PRO A 110 4.59 10.11 -3.66
N PHE A 111 3.67 9.54 -2.89
CA PHE A 111 3.86 8.25 -2.21
C PHE A 111 3.85 7.10 -3.22
N LYS A 112 2.97 7.16 -4.23
CA LYS A 112 2.89 6.20 -5.33
C LYS A 112 4.22 6.10 -6.07
N TYR A 113 4.74 7.24 -6.53
CA TYR A 113 5.98 7.26 -7.30
C TYR A 113 7.18 6.77 -6.49
N ALA A 114 7.31 7.20 -5.23
CA ALA A 114 8.36 6.72 -4.35
C ALA A 114 8.27 5.20 -4.10
N TYR A 115 7.05 4.71 -3.86
CA TYR A 115 6.79 3.29 -3.60
C TYR A 115 7.13 2.41 -4.80
N TYR A 116 6.62 2.74 -5.99
CA TYR A 116 6.91 1.95 -7.19
C TYR A 116 8.37 2.07 -7.60
N LEU A 117 9.01 3.23 -7.47
CA LEU A 117 10.45 3.36 -7.72
C LEU A 117 11.24 2.39 -6.83
N ALA A 118 10.95 2.33 -5.53
CA ALA A 118 11.60 1.40 -4.62
C ALA A 118 11.38 -0.07 -5.03
N PHE A 119 10.13 -0.43 -5.38
CA PHE A 119 9.82 -1.77 -5.87
C PHE A 119 10.58 -2.12 -7.15
N PHE A 120 10.56 -1.23 -8.15
CA PHE A 120 11.24 -1.43 -9.43
C PHE A 120 12.75 -1.51 -9.28
N LEU A 121 13.36 -0.77 -8.36
CA LEU A 121 14.77 -0.90 -8.06
C LEU A 121 15.09 -2.30 -7.52
N VAL A 122 14.36 -2.78 -6.51
CA VAL A 122 14.57 -4.12 -5.94
C VAL A 122 14.33 -5.21 -6.99
N LEU A 123 13.29 -5.07 -7.82
CA LEU A 123 13.01 -5.97 -8.93
C LEU A 123 14.16 -5.99 -9.96
N THR A 124 14.66 -4.82 -10.35
CA THR A 124 15.77 -4.69 -11.31
C THR A 124 17.03 -5.35 -10.76
N PHE A 125 17.38 -5.10 -9.49
CA PHE A 125 18.49 -5.78 -8.83
C PHE A 125 18.31 -7.30 -8.81
N SER A 126 17.09 -7.78 -8.55
CA SER A 126 16.76 -9.20 -8.56
C SER A 126 17.00 -9.84 -9.94
N ILE A 127 16.61 -9.16 -11.02
CA ILE A 127 16.83 -9.61 -12.39
C ILE A 127 18.33 -9.64 -12.72
N ILE A 128 19.08 -8.57 -12.40
CA ILE A 128 20.53 -8.48 -12.64
C ILE A 128 21.28 -9.63 -11.93
N LEU A 129 20.94 -9.89 -10.67
CA LEU A 129 21.53 -10.97 -9.89
C LEU A 129 21.09 -12.36 -10.40
N GLY A 130 19.83 -12.50 -10.81
CA GLY A 130 19.31 -13.73 -11.41
C GLY A 130 19.95 -14.07 -12.78
N MET A 131 20.40 -13.06 -13.52
CA MET A 131 21.14 -13.22 -14.77
C MET A 131 22.64 -13.49 -14.55
N ASN A 132 23.11 -13.61 -13.31
CA ASN A 132 24.53 -13.75 -12.95
C ASN A 132 25.43 -12.64 -13.51
N ILE A 133 24.89 -11.43 -13.77
CA ILE A 133 25.69 -10.28 -14.21
C ILE A 133 26.67 -9.86 -13.09
N ILE A 134 26.29 -10.07 -11.82
CA ILE A 134 27.11 -9.86 -10.63
C ILE A 134 27.15 -11.17 -9.84
N VAL A 135 28.33 -11.73 -9.60
CA VAL A 135 28.51 -12.97 -8.82
C VAL A 135 28.48 -12.65 -7.33
N ALA A 136 27.29 -12.59 -6.75
CA ALA A 136 27.07 -12.34 -5.32
C ALA A 136 25.99 -13.27 -4.74
N GLY A 137 26.33 -14.56 -4.59
CA GLY A 137 25.38 -15.62 -4.22
C GLY A 137 24.52 -15.35 -2.97
N PRO A 138 25.08 -14.95 -1.82
CA PRO A 138 24.30 -14.66 -0.62
C PRO A 138 23.36 -13.44 -0.77
N VAL A 139 23.82 -12.40 -1.49
CA VAL A 139 23.04 -11.18 -1.74
C VAL A 139 21.87 -11.46 -2.69
N ALA A 140 22.07 -12.33 -3.68
CA ALA A 140 21.04 -12.73 -4.64
C ALA A 140 19.81 -13.36 -3.95
N LEU A 141 20.02 -14.20 -2.93
CA LEU A 141 18.92 -14.82 -2.17
C LEU A 141 18.11 -13.78 -1.38
N VAL A 142 18.80 -12.82 -0.75
CA VAL A 142 18.14 -11.75 0.03
C VAL A 142 17.31 -10.84 -0.89
N VAL A 143 17.88 -10.39 -2.01
CA VAL A 143 17.18 -9.55 -2.99
C VAL A 143 15.98 -10.27 -3.60
N LYS A 144 16.11 -11.56 -3.89
CA LYS A 144 15.00 -12.38 -4.40
C LYS A 144 13.87 -12.50 -3.38
N ALA A 145 14.20 -12.77 -2.11
CA ALA A 145 13.21 -12.84 -1.03
C ALA A 145 12.48 -11.51 -0.84
N LEU A 146 13.21 -10.38 -0.89
CA LEU A 146 12.63 -9.04 -0.81
C LEU A 146 11.69 -8.75 -1.97
N THR A 147 12.08 -9.12 -3.18
CA THR A 147 11.26 -8.93 -4.37
C THR A 147 9.92 -9.66 -4.23
N TYR A 148 9.95 -10.93 -3.81
CA TYR A 148 8.74 -11.71 -3.59
C TYR A 148 7.89 -11.19 -2.44
N GLY A 149 8.52 -10.79 -1.32
CA GLY A 149 7.82 -10.18 -0.19
C GLY A 149 7.16 -8.85 -0.55
N ALA A 150 7.79 -8.06 -1.42
CA ALA A 150 7.28 -6.78 -1.90
C ALA A 150 6.22 -6.93 -3.01
N ALA A 151 6.21 -8.03 -3.77
CA ALA A 151 5.27 -8.23 -4.87
C ALA A 151 3.80 -8.25 -4.41
N ILE A 152 3.50 -8.92 -3.29
CA ILE A 152 2.13 -9.02 -2.75
C ILE A 152 1.56 -7.63 -2.41
N PRO A 153 2.17 -6.81 -1.53
CA PRO A 153 1.64 -5.48 -1.24
C PRO A 153 1.64 -4.58 -2.49
N THR A 154 2.59 -4.76 -3.42
CA THR A 154 2.62 -3.97 -4.66
C THR A 154 1.40 -4.24 -5.53
N LEU A 155 1.02 -5.52 -5.70
CA LEU A 155 -0.19 -5.88 -6.44
C LEU A 155 -1.46 -5.34 -5.77
N ILE A 156 -1.52 -5.34 -4.43
CA ILE A 156 -2.65 -4.77 -3.69
C ILE A 156 -2.72 -3.26 -3.90
N VAL A 157 -1.61 -2.55 -3.75
CA VAL A 157 -1.52 -1.09 -4.00
C VAL A 157 -1.98 -0.77 -5.42
N TRP A 158 -1.48 -1.51 -6.41
CA TRP A 158 -1.83 -1.30 -7.81
C TRP A 158 -3.31 -1.58 -8.10
N GLY A 159 -3.88 -2.66 -7.56
CA GLY A 159 -5.30 -2.96 -7.70
C GLY A 159 -6.20 -1.88 -7.10
N LEU A 160 -5.84 -1.37 -5.92
CA LEU A 160 -6.59 -0.28 -5.26
C LEU A 160 -6.42 1.06 -5.98
N GLU A 161 -5.24 1.35 -6.53
CA GLU A 161 -5.01 2.52 -7.38
C GLU A 161 -5.94 2.50 -8.60
N LEU A 162 -6.03 1.37 -9.31
CA LEU A 162 -6.91 1.22 -10.46
C LEU A 162 -8.39 1.37 -10.08
N LEU A 163 -8.80 0.72 -8.98
CA LEU A 163 -10.17 0.79 -8.49
C LEU A 163 -10.58 2.21 -8.08
N SER A 164 -9.71 2.90 -7.31
CA SER A 164 -9.95 4.27 -6.90
C SER A 164 -9.96 5.22 -8.10
N GLY A 165 -9.05 5.05 -9.07
CA GLY A 165 -9.04 5.80 -10.31
C GLY A 165 -10.33 5.64 -11.12
N TYR A 166 -10.84 4.41 -11.23
CA TYR A 166 -12.13 4.12 -11.87
C TYR A 166 -13.28 4.88 -11.21
N TYR A 167 -13.41 4.82 -9.87
CA TYR A 167 -14.47 5.53 -9.18
C TYR A 167 -14.35 7.05 -9.29
N ILE A 168 -13.13 7.59 -9.25
CA ILE A 168 -12.91 9.03 -9.47
C ILE A 168 -13.34 9.45 -10.88
N ALA A 169 -13.05 8.65 -11.90
CA ALA A 169 -13.50 8.92 -13.26
C ALA A 169 -15.03 8.95 -13.38
N GLU A 170 -15.72 7.99 -12.75
CA GLU A 170 -17.19 7.97 -12.68
C GLU A 170 -17.75 9.18 -11.91
N VAL A 171 -17.09 9.62 -10.83
CA VAL A 171 -17.48 10.85 -10.11
C VAL A 171 -17.40 12.07 -11.02
N VAL A 172 -16.30 12.22 -11.77
CA VAL A 172 -16.11 13.32 -12.72
C VAL A 172 -17.20 13.29 -13.81
N LYS A 173 -17.49 12.11 -14.34
CA LYS A 173 -18.55 11.92 -15.33
C LYS A 173 -19.92 12.33 -14.81
N LYS A 174 -20.31 11.84 -13.62
CA LYS A 174 -21.59 12.19 -12.98
C LYS A 174 -21.72 13.71 -12.77
N VAL A 175 -20.69 14.35 -12.23
CA VAL A 175 -20.68 15.81 -12.03
C VAL A 175 -20.81 16.56 -13.36
N SER A 176 -20.13 16.10 -14.41
CA SER A 176 -20.26 16.71 -15.74
C SER A 176 -21.66 16.54 -16.33
N GLU A 177 -22.32 15.41 -16.11
CA GLU A 177 -23.70 15.18 -16.57
C GLU A 177 -24.70 16.05 -15.81
N ASP A 178 -24.50 16.25 -14.50
CA ASP A 178 -25.37 17.07 -13.66
C ASP A 178 -25.25 18.58 -13.96
N ILE A 179 -24.10 19.06 -14.44
CA ILE A 179 -23.91 20.46 -14.87
C ILE A 179 -24.61 20.76 -16.21
N ASN A 180 -24.75 19.76 -17.08
CA ASN A 180 -25.32 19.90 -18.42
C ASN A 180 -26.85 19.68 -18.48
N LYS A 181 -27.51 19.43 -17.34
CA LYS A 181 -28.96 19.31 -17.19
C LYS A 181 -29.56 20.59 -16.64
#